data_AF-A0A2D0HHP7-F1
#
_entry.id   AF-A0A2D0HHP7-F1
#
_cell.length_a   1.000
_cell.length_b   1.000
_cell.length_c   1.000
_cell.angle_alpha   90.00
_cell.angle_beta   90.00
_cell.angle_gamma   90.00
#
_symmetry.space_group_name_H-M   'P 1'
#
loop_
_entity.id
_entity.type
_entity.pdbx_description
1 polymer ?
#
loop_
_entity_poly.entity_id
_entity_poly.type
_entity_poly.pdbx_seq_one_letter_code
_entity_poly.pdbx_strand_id
1 'polypeptide(L)'
;MCLYLGKVSTVPLDETNLLTEAHRINYRLRSTFFYRKLKEYKTLSLPNKINALLPVNHLYSWKNWAEWGIGEEAFTYINEHPNLHLIQVFCHPRLIREHSSLLAYYRNIAALSQKAVKYLAAIDVKRIELDQENKYSLGEDKVLALSRLFNEHISLIIDSSIESLTEEELYGLLLASTGTQIDGSWRNAIGEEAEKVVQRLLIKEVKERNLLAAFIPRQGTRVEVYNPARLEEQLGNIEDYRGVMLANQTSILFSSEPDISLLNNQGTTVGVIEIKGGTDPAGALERYGAAKKSFEEVFRRNAKVKSILIASCITTEVHTRIQNDPIISTYFNLTEVLSEDSILYDQFIQEVFSILY
;
A
#
# COMPACT_ATOMS: atom_id res chain seq x y z
N MET A 1 -8.19 0.68 55.05
CA MET A 1 -8.99 1.58 54.21
C MET A 1 -9.48 0.76 53.04
N CYS A 2 -10.76 0.40 53.09
CA CYS A 2 -11.43 -0.48 52.13
C CYS A 2 -11.79 0.36 50.90
N LEU A 3 -11.31 -0.03 49.71
CA LEU A 3 -11.81 0.52 48.45
C LEU A 3 -12.32 -0.65 47.60
N TYR A 4 -13.56 -0.48 47.19
CA TYR A 4 -14.47 -1.47 46.63
C TYR A 4 -13.93 -2.16 45.38
N LEU A 5 -13.89 -3.50 45.42
CA LEU A 5 -13.98 -4.37 44.25
C LEU A 5 -15.39 -4.22 43.65
N GLY A 6 -15.55 -3.31 42.69
CA GLY A 6 -16.72 -3.27 41.83
C GLY A 6 -16.66 -4.42 40.84
N LYS A 7 -17.58 -5.38 40.94
CA LYS A 7 -17.87 -6.36 39.88
C LYS A 7 -18.06 -5.58 38.57
N VAL A 8 -17.17 -5.79 37.61
CA VAL A 8 -17.43 -5.40 36.22
C VAL A 8 -18.54 -6.33 35.75
N SER A 9 -19.76 -5.80 35.69
CA SER A 9 -20.87 -6.44 34.99
C SER A 9 -20.46 -6.61 33.53
N THR A 10 -20.22 -7.84 33.12
CA THR A 10 -20.08 -8.24 31.72
C THR A 10 -21.44 -8.06 31.05
N VAL A 11 -21.69 -6.85 30.56
CA VAL A 11 -22.73 -6.60 29.57
C VAL A 11 -22.19 -7.18 28.26
N PRO A 12 -22.92 -8.04 27.53
CA PRO A 12 -22.50 -8.49 26.21
C PRO A 12 -22.36 -7.24 25.34
N LEU A 13 -21.14 -6.96 24.85
CA LEU A 13 -20.94 -5.90 23.87
C LEU A 13 -21.68 -6.33 22.59
N ASP A 14 -22.79 -5.66 22.32
CA ASP A 14 -23.54 -5.75 21.06
C ASP A 14 -22.55 -5.67 19.88
N GLU A 15 -22.55 -6.65 18.97
CA GLU A 15 -21.65 -6.75 17.81
C GLU A 15 -21.58 -5.43 17.01
N THR A 16 -22.69 -4.68 17.01
CA THR A 16 -22.82 -3.36 16.38
C THR A 16 -21.85 -2.32 16.99
N ASN A 17 -21.62 -2.37 18.30
CA ASN A 17 -20.71 -1.46 19.00
C ASN A 17 -19.24 -1.78 18.72
N LEU A 18 -18.88 -3.05 18.61
CA LEU A 18 -17.51 -3.49 18.30
C LEU A 18 -17.09 -3.08 16.88
N LEU A 19 -17.98 -3.28 15.90
CA LEU A 19 -17.75 -2.83 14.52
C LEU A 19 -17.60 -1.31 14.43
N THR A 20 -18.44 -0.57 15.17
CA THR A 20 -18.37 0.89 15.20
C THR A 20 -17.05 1.39 15.80
N GLU A 21 -16.57 0.77 16.88
CA GLU A 21 -15.29 1.15 17.48
C GLU A 21 -14.09 0.76 16.60
N ALA A 22 -14.13 -0.40 15.93
CA ALA A 22 -13.12 -0.80 14.96
C ALA A 22 -13.02 0.22 13.80
N HIS A 23 -14.17 0.66 13.26
CA HIS A 23 -14.20 1.74 12.27
C HIS A 23 -13.62 3.04 12.84
N ARG A 24 -13.98 3.42 14.07
CA ARG A 24 -13.46 4.65 14.71
C ARG A 24 -11.93 4.63 14.82
N ILE A 25 -11.35 3.51 15.23
CA ILE A 25 -9.90 3.33 15.32
C ILE A 25 -9.27 3.42 13.92
N ASN A 26 -9.84 2.75 12.92
CA ASN A 26 -9.34 2.78 11.55
C ASN A 26 -9.30 4.22 10.98
N TYR A 27 -10.37 4.99 11.15
CA TYR A 27 -10.42 6.38 10.69
C TYR A 27 -9.49 7.32 11.49
N ARG A 28 -9.26 7.08 12.79
CA ARG A 28 -8.25 7.81 13.57
C ARG A 28 -6.84 7.55 13.04
N LEU A 29 -6.51 6.28 12.78
CA LEU A 29 -5.24 5.90 12.17
C LEU A 29 -5.06 6.55 10.80
N ARG A 30 -6.09 6.51 9.94
CA ARG A 30 -6.09 7.15 8.62
C ARG A 30 -5.76 8.64 8.71
N SER A 31 -6.42 9.38 9.61
CA SER A 31 -6.18 10.82 9.79
C SER A 31 -4.73 11.13 10.14
N THR A 32 -4.13 10.37 11.08
CA THR A 32 -2.72 10.55 11.44
C THR A 32 -1.76 10.11 10.32
N PHE A 33 -2.10 9.05 9.60
CA PHE A 33 -1.32 8.54 8.46
C PHE A 33 -1.25 9.58 7.34
N PHE A 34 -2.38 10.17 6.97
CA PHE A 34 -2.44 11.20 5.92
C PHE A 34 -1.55 12.40 6.25
N TYR A 35 -1.64 12.90 7.48
CA TYR A 35 -0.81 14.03 7.92
C TYR A 35 0.68 13.68 7.93
N ARG A 36 1.06 12.48 8.38
CA ARG A 36 2.45 12.00 8.36
C ARG A 36 2.98 11.87 6.94
N LYS A 37 2.21 11.26 6.02
CA LYS A 37 2.62 11.10 4.62
C LYS A 37 2.74 12.42 3.86
N LEU A 38 1.87 13.39 4.13
CA LEU A 38 1.99 14.73 3.57
C LEU A 38 3.34 15.38 3.95
N LYS A 39 3.81 15.17 5.19
CA LYS A 39 5.14 15.63 5.64
C LYS A 39 6.27 14.82 5.02
N GLU A 40 6.15 13.49 4.96
CA GLU A 40 7.14 12.60 4.35
C GLU A 40 7.42 12.97 2.88
N TYR A 41 6.36 13.23 2.11
CA TYR A 41 6.47 13.64 0.70
C TYR A 41 6.90 15.10 0.53
N LYS A 42 6.94 15.88 1.62
CA LYS A 42 7.29 17.31 1.63
C LYS A 42 6.52 18.14 0.60
N THR A 43 5.28 17.74 0.28
CA THR A 43 4.46 18.33 -0.79
C THR A 43 4.34 19.85 -0.63
N LEU A 44 4.09 20.33 0.58
CA LEU A 44 3.92 21.76 0.88
C LEU A 44 5.18 22.60 0.63
N SER A 45 6.37 21.97 0.55
CA SER A 45 7.62 22.67 0.25
C SER A 45 7.91 22.81 -1.24
N LEU A 46 7.25 22.01 -2.10
CA LEU A 46 7.53 21.97 -3.52
C LEU A 46 7.29 23.33 -4.22
N PRO A 47 6.17 24.05 -3.99
CA PRO A 47 5.98 25.37 -4.57
C PRO A 47 7.07 26.35 -4.17
N ASN A 48 7.51 26.33 -2.91
CA ASN A 48 8.61 27.20 -2.44
C ASN A 48 9.94 26.90 -3.15
N LYS A 49 10.22 25.64 -3.47
CA LYS A 49 11.40 25.26 -4.26
C LYS A 49 11.35 25.83 -5.67
N ILE A 50 10.17 25.83 -6.29
CA ILE A 50 9.93 26.45 -7.61
C ILE A 50 10.05 27.96 -7.52
N ASN A 51 9.41 28.58 -6.53
CA ASN A 51 9.43 30.04 -6.35
C ASN A 51 10.85 30.58 -6.09
N ALA A 52 11.72 29.80 -5.44
CA ALA A 52 13.13 30.14 -5.26
C ALA A 52 13.91 30.24 -6.59
N LEU A 53 13.39 29.68 -7.69
CA LEU A 53 14.00 29.74 -9.02
C LEU A 53 13.50 30.92 -9.87
N LEU A 54 12.43 31.61 -9.45
CA LEU A 54 11.87 32.74 -10.20
C LEU A 54 12.89 33.86 -10.47
N PRO A 55 13.76 34.28 -9.53
CA PRO A 55 14.77 35.32 -9.80
C PRO A 55 15.75 34.96 -10.93
N VAL A 56 15.90 33.67 -11.24
CA VAL A 56 16.83 33.15 -12.26
C VAL A 56 16.12 32.44 -13.41
N ASN A 57 14.79 32.57 -13.52
CA ASN A 57 14.00 31.86 -14.53
C ASN A 57 14.44 32.18 -15.97
N HIS A 58 14.96 33.39 -16.21
CA HIS A 58 15.49 33.86 -17.49
C HIS A 58 16.72 33.07 -17.98
N LEU A 59 17.36 32.29 -17.12
CA LEU A 59 18.47 31.40 -17.48
C LEU A 59 18.01 30.05 -18.06
N TYR A 60 16.71 29.75 -18.02
CA TYR A 60 16.11 28.57 -18.64
C TYR A 60 15.53 28.96 -20.00
N SER A 61 16.14 28.46 -21.08
CA SER A 61 15.74 28.80 -22.44
C SER A 61 14.57 27.94 -22.89
N TRP A 62 13.44 28.57 -23.23
CA TRP A 62 12.23 27.89 -23.68
C TRP A 62 12.14 27.70 -25.20
N LYS A 63 13.23 27.89 -25.96
CA LYS A 63 13.19 27.85 -27.44
C LYS A 63 12.67 26.54 -28.03
N ASN A 64 12.89 25.42 -27.31
CA ASN A 64 12.51 24.09 -27.76
C ASN A 64 11.24 23.59 -27.05
N TRP A 65 10.39 24.49 -26.54
CA TRP A 65 9.18 24.14 -25.79
C TRP A 65 8.31 23.10 -26.50
N ALA A 66 8.15 23.23 -27.81
CA ALA A 66 7.34 22.32 -28.63
C ALA A 66 7.88 20.89 -28.64
N GLU A 67 9.20 20.71 -28.56
CA GLU A 67 9.83 19.39 -28.49
C GLU A 67 9.65 18.73 -27.12
N TRP A 68 9.21 19.48 -26.11
CA TRP A 68 9.04 19.02 -24.74
C TRP A 68 7.58 18.70 -24.42
N GLY A 69 6.73 18.53 -25.43
CA GLY A 69 5.33 18.13 -25.25
C GLY A 69 4.41 19.24 -24.74
N ILE A 70 4.83 20.50 -24.83
CA ILE A 70 3.97 21.63 -24.47
C ILE A 70 3.10 21.99 -25.68
N GLY A 71 1.79 22.12 -25.47
CA GLY A 71 0.84 22.57 -26.49
C GLY A 71 1.00 24.06 -26.83
N GLU A 72 0.74 24.46 -28.07
CA GLU A 72 0.93 25.84 -28.52
C GLU A 72 0.00 26.84 -27.82
N GLU A 73 -1.27 26.47 -27.66
CA GLU A 73 -2.27 27.28 -26.95
C GLU A 73 -1.89 27.44 -25.48
N ALA A 74 -1.66 26.32 -24.77
CA ALA A 74 -1.17 26.34 -23.39
C ALA A 74 0.13 27.14 -23.19
N PHE A 75 1.11 27.00 -24.11
CA PHE A 75 2.35 27.76 -24.03
C PHE A 75 2.09 29.26 -24.14
N THR A 76 1.30 29.67 -25.13
CA THR A 76 0.96 31.08 -25.40
C THR A 76 0.22 31.67 -24.21
N TYR A 77 -0.81 30.98 -23.72
CA TYR A 77 -1.59 31.39 -22.57
C TYR A 77 -0.70 31.65 -21.34
N ILE A 78 0.18 30.70 -20.97
CA ILE A 78 1.05 30.87 -19.79
C ILE A 78 2.14 31.91 -20.04
N ASN A 79 2.67 32.01 -21.26
CA ASN A 79 3.70 33.00 -21.58
C ASN A 79 3.17 34.44 -21.49
N GLU A 80 1.89 34.65 -21.76
CA GLU A 80 1.21 35.94 -21.65
C GLU A 80 0.54 36.16 -20.29
N HIS A 81 0.55 35.14 -19.42
CA HIS A 81 -0.14 35.19 -18.13
C HIS A 81 0.49 36.22 -17.18
N PRO A 82 -0.30 37.09 -16.52
CA PRO A 82 0.24 38.19 -15.73
C PRO A 82 0.97 37.75 -14.45
N ASN A 83 0.60 36.59 -13.90
CA ASN A 83 1.05 36.14 -12.58
C ASN A 83 1.73 34.76 -12.58
N LEU A 84 1.78 34.06 -13.73
CA LEU A 84 2.34 32.71 -13.81
C LEU A 84 3.56 32.76 -14.69
N HIS A 85 4.60 32.03 -14.29
CA HIS A 85 5.81 31.86 -15.08
C HIS A 85 5.86 30.45 -15.67
N LEU A 86 6.44 30.30 -16.86
CA LEU A 86 6.60 29.00 -17.53
C LEU A 86 7.22 27.94 -16.62
N ILE A 87 8.19 28.30 -15.77
CA ILE A 87 8.84 27.37 -14.84
C ILE A 87 7.92 26.88 -13.70
N GLN A 88 6.88 27.63 -13.34
CA GLN A 88 5.87 27.18 -12.38
C GLN A 88 4.91 26.16 -12.99
N VAL A 89 4.76 26.16 -14.32
CA VAL A 89 3.72 25.38 -14.99
C VAL A 89 4.32 24.20 -15.73
N PHE A 90 5.31 24.43 -16.59
CA PHE A 90 5.88 23.40 -17.45
C PHE A 90 7.21 22.85 -16.90
N CYS A 91 7.39 21.55 -17.10
CA CYS A 91 8.57 20.79 -16.75
C CYS A 91 9.69 21.03 -17.77
N HIS A 92 10.67 21.86 -17.39
CA HIS A 92 11.86 22.09 -18.20
C HIS A 92 12.88 20.94 -18.06
N PRO A 93 13.39 20.31 -19.15
CA PRO A 93 14.33 19.18 -19.09
C PRO A 93 15.58 19.43 -18.24
N ARG A 94 16.27 20.55 -18.48
CA ARG A 94 17.44 20.97 -17.70
C ARG A 94 17.14 21.05 -16.19
N LEU A 95 15.97 21.58 -15.83
CA LEU A 95 15.61 21.83 -14.44
C LEU A 95 15.49 20.52 -13.65
N ILE A 96 14.78 19.52 -14.18
CA ILE A 96 14.63 18.22 -13.51
C ILE A 96 15.92 17.39 -13.52
N ARG A 97 16.90 17.77 -14.35
CA ARG A 97 18.26 17.19 -14.31
C ARG A 97 19.13 17.83 -13.23
N GLU A 98 18.99 19.14 -12.99
CA GLU A 98 19.68 19.88 -11.93
C GLU A 98 19.05 19.64 -10.55
N HIS A 99 17.73 19.46 -10.51
CA HIS A 99 16.92 19.33 -9.31
C HIS A 99 15.91 18.18 -9.44
N SER A 100 16.42 16.94 -9.42
CA SER A 100 15.61 15.73 -9.64
C SER A 100 14.42 15.58 -8.67
N SER A 101 14.51 16.14 -7.46
CA SER A 101 13.38 16.15 -6.52
C SER A 101 12.16 16.95 -7.01
N LEU A 102 12.31 17.87 -7.97
CA LEU A 102 11.21 18.63 -8.58
C LEU A 102 10.33 17.79 -9.51
N LEU A 103 10.73 16.56 -9.85
CA LEU A 103 9.84 15.61 -10.53
C LEU A 103 8.53 15.43 -9.77
N ALA A 104 8.58 15.41 -8.43
CA ALA A 104 7.39 15.31 -7.60
C ALA A 104 6.44 16.49 -7.83
N TYR A 105 6.97 17.70 -8.06
CA TYR A 105 6.12 18.88 -8.32
C TYR A 105 5.38 18.72 -9.66
N TYR A 106 6.14 18.58 -10.75
CA TYR A 106 5.57 18.52 -12.10
C TYR A 106 4.66 17.31 -12.31
N ARG A 107 5.03 16.15 -11.76
CA ARG A 107 4.17 14.95 -11.81
C ARG A 107 2.83 15.20 -11.12
N ASN A 108 2.82 15.85 -9.95
CA ASN A 108 1.60 16.05 -9.18
C ASN A 108 0.69 17.10 -9.84
N ILE A 109 1.23 18.20 -10.38
CA ILE A 109 0.40 19.18 -11.11
C ILE A 109 -0.09 18.65 -12.47
N ALA A 110 0.64 17.70 -13.08
CA ALA A 110 0.18 16.91 -14.23
C ALA A 110 -0.89 15.86 -13.86
N ALA A 111 -1.31 15.80 -12.59
CA ALA A 111 -2.27 14.82 -12.06
C ALA A 111 -1.89 13.34 -12.31
N LEU A 112 -0.58 13.04 -12.40
CA LEU A 112 -0.08 11.68 -12.66
C LEU A 112 0.35 10.96 -11.38
N SER A 113 -0.01 9.69 -11.24
CA SER A 113 0.53 8.83 -10.19
C SER A 113 1.93 8.32 -10.54
N GLN A 114 2.74 7.93 -9.54
CA GLN A 114 4.04 7.28 -9.79
C GLN A 114 3.89 5.99 -10.64
N LYS A 115 2.77 5.27 -10.48
CA LYS A 115 2.46 4.07 -11.29
C LYS A 115 2.20 4.43 -12.76
N ALA A 116 1.48 5.52 -13.01
CA ALA A 116 1.21 6.00 -14.37
C ALA A 116 2.52 6.38 -15.07
N VAL A 117 3.43 7.08 -14.39
CA VAL A 117 4.75 7.41 -14.94
C VAL A 117 5.56 6.15 -15.26
N LYS A 118 5.54 5.15 -14.38
CA LYS A 118 6.20 3.86 -14.64
C LYS A 118 5.62 3.15 -15.87
N TYR A 119 4.31 3.20 -16.07
CA TYR A 119 3.66 2.57 -17.22
C TYR A 119 3.92 3.33 -18.53
N LEU A 120 3.79 4.65 -18.53
CA LEU A 120 3.84 5.49 -19.72
C LEU A 120 5.28 5.81 -20.17
N ALA A 121 6.20 5.99 -19.22
CA ALA A 121 7.59 6.37 -19.51
C ALA A 121 8.61 5.29 -19.14
N ALA A 122 8.19 4.13 -18.62
CA ALA A 122 9.09 3.06 -18.15
C ALA A 122 10.12 3.51 -17.10
N ILE A 123 9.79 4.55 -16.31
CA ILE A 123 10.68 5.14 -15.30
C ILE A 123 10.05 5.05 -13.90
N ASP A 124 10.79 4.48 -12.95
CA ASP A 124 10.42 4.50 -11.53
C ASP A 124 10.96 5.76 -10.86
N VAL A 125 10.06 6.71 -10.61
CA VAL A 125 10.40 8.01 -10.00
C VAL A 125 10.38 7.98 -8.47
N LYS A 126 9.91 6.90 -7.83
CA LYS A 126 9.64 6.88 -6.38
C LYS A 126 10.86 7.22 -5.54
N ARG A 127 12.02 6.63 -5.87
CA ARG A 127 13.27 6.88 -5.14
C ARG A 127 13.89 8.24 -5.45
N ILE A 128 13.66 8.74 -6.67
CA ILE A 128 14.20 10.02 -7.15
C ILE A 128 13.48 11.19 -6.47
N GLU A 129 12.16 11.09 -6.34
CA GLU A 129 11.34 12.12 -5.68
C GLU A 129 11.65 12.29 -4.19
N LEU A 130 12.08 11.21 -3.53
CA LEU A 130 12.44 11.23 -2.11
C LEU A 130 13.88 11.74 -1.86
N ASP A 131 14.73 11.76 -2.90
CA ASP A 131 16.12 12.18 -2.78
C ASP A 131 16.24 13.70 -2.66
N GLN A 132 16.57 14.15 -1.46
CA GLN A 132 16.73 15.57 -1.16
C GLN A 132 18.12 16.11 -1.52
N GLU A 133 19.09 15.21 -1.74
CA GLU A 133 20.46 15.58 -2.06
C GLU A 133 20.69 15.68 -3.58
N ASN A 134 19.66 15.39 -4.39
CA ASN A 134 19.71 15.33 -5.86
C ASN A 134 20.92 14.50 -6.37
N LYS A 135 21.20 13.38 -5.70
CA LYS A 135 22.23 12.40 -6.06
C LYS A 135 21.83 11.56 -7.27
N TYR A 136 20.54 11.36 -7.49
CA TYR A 136 20.07 10.63 -8.67
C TYR A 136 20.25 11.47 -9.93
N SER A 137 21.11 11.00 -10.83
CA SER A 137 21.22 11.55 -12.18
C SER A 137 20.31 10.78 -13.14
N LEU A 138 19.48 11.50 -13.88
CA LEU A 138 18.69 10.95 -14.97
C LEU A 138 19.42 11.16 -16.30
N GLY A 139 19.48 10.09 -17.10
CA GLY A 139 19.96 10.17 -18.48
C GLY A 139 19.06 11.06 -19.33
N GLU A 140 19.63 11.64 -20.38
CA GLU A 140 18.98 12.65 -21.23
C GLU A 140 17.65 12.16 -21.83
N ASP A 141 17.63 10.94 -22.37
CA ASP A 141 16.41 10.35 -22.94
C ASP A 141 15.28 10.23 -21.91
N LYS A 142 15.62 9.86 -20.68
CA LYS A 142 14.64 9.74 -19.57
C LYS A 142 14.11 11.10 -19.14
N VAL A 143 14.99 12.09 -19.06
CA VAL A 143 14.62 13.47 -18.74
C VAL A 143 13.64 14.00 -19.79
N LEU A 144 13.96 13.83 -21.08
CA LEU A 144 13.11 14.30 -22.16
C LEU A 144 11.75 13.59 -22.18
N ALA A 145 11.74 12.27 -21.96
CA ALA A 145 10.51 11.50 -21.85
C ALA A 145 9.61 11.96 -20.69
N LEU A 146 10.19 12.25 -19.52
CA LEU A 146 9.43 12.77 -18.37
C LEU A 146 8.91 14.18 -18.62
N SER A 147 9.73 15.08 -19.19
CA SER A 147 9.30 16.43 -19.56
C SER A 147 8.13 16.39 -20.53
N ARG A 148 8.21 15.59 -21.60
CA ARG A 148 7.11 15.39 -22.57
C ARG A 148 5.85 14.90 -21.88
N LEU A 149 5.96 13.80 -21.14
CA LEU A 149 4.81 13.20 -20.46
C LEU A 149 4.10 14.20 -19.54
N PHE A 150 4.84 14.95 -18.73
CA PHE A 150 4.25 15.90 -17.79
C PHE A 150 3.63 17.10 -18.53
N ASN A 151 4.36 17.67 -19.48
CA ASN A 151 3.90 18.85 -20.22
C ASN A 151 2.68 18.57 -21.10
N GLU A 152 2.57 17.38 -21.69
CA GLU A 152 1.40 16.98 -22.47
C GLU A 152 0.14 16.99 -21.61
N HIS A 153 0.23 16.45 -20.40
CA HIS A 153 -0.91 16.42 -19.46
C HIS A 153 -1.22 17.80 -18.89
N ILE A 154 -0.19 18.60 -18.58
CA ILE A 154 -0.38 19.97 -18.09
C ILE A 154 -1.00 20.85 -19.18
N SER A 155 -0.56 20.71 -20.43
CA SER A 155 -1.16 21.42 -21.57
C SER A 155 -2.63 21.03 -21.73
N LEU A 156 -2.95 19.74 -21.70
CA LEU A 156 -4.32 19.26 -21.75
C LEU A 156 -5.20 19.85 -20.64
N ILE A 157 -4.69 19.95 -19.41
CA ILE A 157 -5.41 20.58 -18.29
C ILE A 157 -5.70 22.05 -18.61
N ILE A 158 -4.70 22.81 -19.07
CA ILE A 158 -4.83 24.23 -19.41
C ILE A 158 -5.85 24.42 -20.54
N ASP A 159 -5.68 23.69 -21.65
CA ASP A 159 -6.54 23.77 -22.84
C ASP A 159 -8.00 23.41 -22.48
N SER A 160 -8.21 22.50 -21.52
CA SER A 160 -9.55 22.12 -21.05
C SER A 160 -10.20 23.13 -20.08
N SER A 161 -9.43 24.06 -19.51
CA SER A 161 -9.85 24.89 -18.37
C SER A 161 -10.48 26.25 -18.73
N ILE A 162 -10.76 26.52 -20.01
CA ILE A 162 -11.18 27.87 -20.48
C ILE A 162 -10.19 28.95 -20.00
N GLU A 163 -8.89 28.65 -20.01
CA GLU A 163 -7.84 29.65 -19.75
C GLU A 163 -8.02 30.44 -18.44
N SER A 164 -8.38 29.75 -17.35
CA SER A 164 -8.57 30.37 -16.03
C SER A 164 -7.54 29.96 -14.98
N LEU A 165 -6.47 29.25 -15.37
CA LEU A 165 -5.52 28.65 -14.43
C LEU A 165 -4.82 29.70 -13.56
N THR A 166 -4.88 29.50 -12.24
CA THR A 166 -4.26 30.32 -11.21
C THR A 166 -3.18 29.58 -10.42
N GLU A 167 -2.36 30.32 -9.65
CA GLU A 167 -1.42 29.71 -8.69
C GLU A 167 -2.12 28.84 -7.63
N GLU A 168 -3.32 29.26 -7.19
CA GLU A 168 -4.12 28.51 -6.22
C GLU A 168 -4.61 27.18 -6.81
N GLU A 169 -4.99 27.16 -8.09
CA GLU A 169 -5.40 25.93 -8.78
C GLU A 169 -4.22 24.98 -9.02
N LEU A 170 -3.03 25.50 -9.38
CA LEU A 170 -1.81 24.69 -9.44
C LEU A 170 -1.50 24.04 -8.09
N TYR A 171 -1.63 24.80 -7.00
CA TYR A 171 -1.47 24.28 -5.65
C TYR A 171 -2.58 23.27 -5.28
N GLY A 172 -3.81 23.52 -5.71
CA GLY A 172 -4.93 22.61 -5.58
C GLY A 172 -4.67 21.26 -6.27
N LEU A 173 -4.20 21.28 -7.51
CA LEU A 173 -3.80 20.09 -8.27
C LEU A 173 -2.69 19.32 -7.56
N LEU A 174 -1.67 20.03 -7.07
CA LEU A 174 -0.58 19.43 -6.30
C LEU A 174 -1.10 18.66 -5.07
N LEU A 175 -1.99 19.28 -4.29
CA LEU A 175 -2.57 18.67 -3.09
C LEU A 175 -3.54 17.54 -3.42
N ALA A 176 -4.39 17.70 -4.43
CA ALA A 176 -5.35 16.68 -4.86
C ALA A 176 -4.63 15.43 -5.34
N SER A 177 -3.64 15.58 -6.23
CA SER A 177 -2.83 14.48 -6.74
C SER A 177 -2.05 13.79 -5.61
N THR A 178 -1.42 14.56 -4.71
CA THR A 178 -0.77 14.01 -3.51
C THR A 178 -1.76 13.23 -2.63
N GLY A 179 -2.98 13.76 -2.43
CA GLY A 179 -4.03 13.11 -1.65
C GLY A 179 -4.38 11.72 -2.19
N THR A 180 -4.50 11.57 -3.51
CA THR A 180 -4.73 10.26 -4.14
C THR A 180 -3.56 9.29 -3.91
N GLN A 181 -2.31 9.77 -3.97
CA GLN A 181 -1.12 8.96 -3.67
C GLN A 181 -1.09 8.51 -2.20
N ILE A 182 -1.44 9.40 -1.27
CA ILE A 182 -1.54 9.09 0.15
C ILE A 182 -2.64 8.04 0.39
N ASP A 183 -3.81 8.18 -0.25
CA ASP A 183 -4.91 7.23 -0.13
C ASP A 183 -4.51 5.84 -0.62
N GLY A 184 -3.85 5.75 -1.77
CA GLY A 184 -3.29 4.49 -2.26
C GLY A 184 -2.27 3.88 -1.29
N SER A 185 -1.45 4.72 -0.65
CA SER A 185 -0.48 4.27 0.36
C SER A 185 -1.16 3.76 1.64
N TRP A 186 -2.26 4.39 2.06
CA TRP A 186 -3.06 3.98 3.22
C TRP A 186 -3.70 2.61 3.01
N ARG A 187 -4.31 2.39 1.84
CA ARG A 187 -4.94 1.09 1.50
C ARG A 187 -3.92 -0.04 1.55
N ASN A 188 -2.71 0.19 1.03
CA ASN A 188 -1.63 -0.80 1.10
C ASN A 188 -1.19 -1.05 2.55
N ALA A 189 -0.98 0.01 3.34
CA ALA A 189 -0.52 -0.10 4.72
C ALA A 189 -1.51 -0.87 5.61
N ILE A 190 -2.83 -0.66 5.44
CA ILE A 190 -3.84 -1.43 6.17
C ILE A 190 -3.87 -2.90 5.74
N GLY A 191 -3.67 -3.19 4.45
CA GLY A 191 -3.53 -4.57 3.97
C GLY A 191 -2.34 -5.27 4.63
N GLU A 192 -1.17 -4.63 4.58
CA GLU A 192 0.07 -5.16 5.15
C GLU A 192 -0.03 -5.39 6.67
N GLU A 193 -0.65 -4.47 7.41
CA GLU A 193 -0.85 -4.68 8.85
C GLU A 193 -1.83 -5.83 9.16
N ALA A 194 -2.88 -6.00 8.35
CA ALA A 194 -3.78 -7.15 8.49
C ALA A 194 -3.05 -8.48 8.28
N GLU A 195 -2.18 -8.56 7.26
CA GLU A 195 -1.33 -9.72 7.02
C GLU A 195 -0.39 -9.99 8.21
N LYS A 196 0.33 -8.97 8.69
CA LYS A 196 1.26 -9.09 9.83
C LYS A 196 0.57 -9.57 11.09
N VAL A 197 -0.65 -9.10 11.36
CA VAL A 197 -1.42 -9.53 12.53
C VAL A 197 -1.71 -11.03 12.46
N VAL A 198 -2.18 -11.55 11.33
CA VAL A 198 -2.43 -13.00 11.16
C VAL A 198 -1.12 -13.80 11.22
N GLN A 199 -0.04 -13.32 10.63
CA GLN A 199 1.27 -13.98 10.71
C GLN A 199 1.75 -14.11 12.17
N ARG A 200 1.67 -13.02 12.94
CA ARG A 200 2.02 -13.02 14.38
C ARG A 200 1.11 -13.94 15.17
N LEU A 201 -0.20 -13.98 14.85
CA LEU A 201 -1.18 -14.86 15.46
C LEU A 201 -0.78 -16.34 15.30
N LEU A 202 -0.50 -16.75 14.06
CA LEU A 202 -0.07 -18.12 13.76
C LEU A 202 1.23 -18.48 14.47
N ILE A 203 2.22 -17.59 14.50
CA ILE A 203 3.51 -17.87 15.17
C ILE A 203 3.32 -18.02 16.69
N LYS A 204 2.49 -17.17 17.31
CA LYS A 204 2.16 -17.31 18.74
C LYS A 204 1.53 -18.66 19.04
N GLU A 205 0.56 -19.08 18.23
CA GLU A 205 -0.09 -20.37 18.39
C GLU A 205 0.88 -21.55 18.16
N VAL A 206 1.70 -21.48 17.11
CA VAL A 206 2.76 -22.47 16.84
C VAL A 206 3.69 -22.62 18.05
N LYS A 207 4.03 -21.51 18.70
CA LYS A 207 4.84 -21.49 19.91
C LYS A 207 4.09 -22.09 21.11
N GLU A 208 2.83 -21.75 21.32
CA GLU A 208 1.99 -22.32 22.40
C GLU A 208 1.80 -23.84 22.26
N ARG A 209 1.72 -24.34 21.03
CA ARG A 209 1.69 -25.77 20.70
C ARG A 209 3.05 -26.47 20.80
N ASN A 210 4.13 -25.75 21.15
CA ASN A 210 5.51 -26.26 21.18
C ASN A 210 5.98 -26.81 19.81
N LEU A 211 5.51 -26.21 18.71
CA LEU A 211 5.88 -26.63 17.35
C LEU A 211 6.91 -25.72 16.70
N LEU A 212 7.18 -24.53 17.26
CA LEU A 212 8.12 -23.59 16.64
C LEU A 212 9.56 -24.13 16.69
N ALA A 213 10.12 -24.52 15.54
CA ALA A 213 11.48 -25.04 15.46
C ALA A 213 12.48 -23.98 15.00
N ALA A 214 12.12 -23.18 13.99
CA ALA A 214 12.99 -22.14 13.46
C ALA A 214 12.25 -21.09 12.64
N PHE A 215 12.87 -19.94 12.47
CA PHE A 215 12.47 -18.89 11.54
C PHE A 215 13.30 -18.96 10.25
N ILE A 216 12.66 -18.61 9.14
CA ILE A 216 13.27 -18.56 7.81
C ILE A 216 13.39 -17.08 7.42
N PRO A 217 14.57 -16.44 7.53
CA PRO A 217 14.82 -15.10 7.02
C PRO A 217 14.48 -14.96 5.53
N ARG A 218 14.03 -13.78 5.10
CA ARG A 218 13.82 -13.47 3.67
C ARG A 218 15.12 -13.39 2.90
N GLN A 219 16.21 -13.00 3.55
CA GLN A 219 17.51 -12.79 2.93
C GLN A 219 18.47 -13.94 3.26
N GLY A 220 19.10 -14.49 2.21
CA GLY A 220 20.05 -15.58 2.35
C GLY A 220 19.38 -16.94 2.57
N THR A 221 20.18 -17.91 3.01
CA THR A 221 19.77 -19.32 3.21
C THR A 221 19.93 -19.81 4.64
N ARG A 222 20.37 -18.93 5.55
CA ARG A 222 20.53 -19.26 6.97
C ARG A 222 19.15 -19.35 7.61
N VAL A 223 18.96 -20.34 8.48
CA VAL A 223 17.75 -20.54 9.28
C VAL A 223 18.07 -20.15 10.72
N GLU A 224 17.17 -19.42 11.36
CA GLU A 224 17.32 -18.98 12.75
C GLU A 224 16.57 -19.94 13.67
N VAL A 225 17.31 -20.80 14.38
CA VAL A 225 16.72 -21.73 15.35
C VAL A 225 15.93 -20.96 16.41
N TYR A 226 14.75 -21.46 16.77
CA TYR A 226 13.88 -20.83 17.74
C TYR A 226 14.60 -20.60 19.07
N ASN A 227 14.53 -19.35 19.55
CA ASN A 227 15.02 -18.95 20.86
C ASN A 227 13.93 -18.13 21.57
N PRO A 228 13.37 -18.62 22.69
CA PRO A 228 12.33 -17.92 23.43
C PRO A 228 12.70 -16.47 23.82
N ALA A 229 13.98 -16.21 24.09
CA ALA A 229 14.46 -14.88 24.47
C ALA A 229 14.42 -13.86 23.33
N ARG A 230 14.30 -14.30 22.08
CA ARG A 230 14.26 -13.44 20.90
C ARG A 230 12.87 -13.34 20.27
N LEU A 231 11.87 -14.05 20.79
CA LEU A 231 10.57 -14.16 20.15
C LEU A 231 9.88 -12.80 19.97
N GLU A 232 9.93 -11.92 20.98
CA GLU A 232 9.31 -10.58 20.87
C GLU A 232 9.98 -9.71 19.80
N GLU A 233 11.31 -9.73 19.72
CA GLU A 233 12.09 -9.07 18.68
C GLU A 233 11.70 -9.61 17.29
N GLN A 234 11.61 -10.93 17.16
CA GLN A 234 11.27 -11.61 15.90
C GLN A 234 9.82 -11.34 15.44
N LEU A 235 8.87 -11.28 16.38
CA LEU A 235 7.48 -10.89 16.10
C LEU A 235 7.35 -9.41 15.75
N GLY A 236 8.20 -8.56 16.33
CA GLY A 236 8.32 -7.15 15.98
C GLY A 236 8.80 -6.95 14.55
N ASN A 237 9.79 -7.73 14.13
CA ASN A 237 10.43 -7.67 12.82
C ASN A 237 9.92 -8.78 11.87
N ILE A 238 8.64 -9.12 11.93
CA ILE A 238 8.08 -10.26 11.18
C ILE A 238 8.28 -10.14 9.65
N GLU A 239 8.35 -8.90 9.15
CA GLU A 239 8.67 -8.60 7.75
C GLU A 239 10.02 -9.12 7.27
N ASP A 240 11.00 -9.31 8.16
CA ASP A 240 12.32 -9.85 7.84
C ASP A 240 12.30 -11.36 7.61
N TYR A 241 11.19 -12.02 7.94
CA TYR A 241 11.02 -13.46 7.84
C TYR A 241 10.10 -13.85 6.67
N ARG A 242 10.52 -14.86 5.93
CA ARG A 242 9.76 -15.56 4.89
C ARG A 242 8.83 -16.63 5.48
N GLY A 243 8.99 -17.02 6.74
CA GLY A 243 8.17 -18.06 7.34
C GLY A 243 8.83 -18.72 8.53
N VAL A 244 8.23 -19.82 8.98
CA VAL A 244 8.70 -20.64 10.09
C VAL A 244 8.68 -22.12 9.73
N MET A 245 9.66 -22.85 10.28
CA MET A 245 9.71 -24.31 10.25
C MET A 245 9.13 -24.87 11.55
N LEU A 246 8.36 -25.94 11.40
CA LEU A 246 7.67 -26.60 12.50
C LEU A 246 8.39 -27.90 12.90
N ALA A 247 8.28 -28.28 14.18
CA ALA A 247 8.92 -29.47 14.74
C ALA A 247 8.39 -30.79 14.12
N ASN A 248 7.19 -30.79 13.57
CA ASN A 248 6.60 -31.89 12.80
C ASN A 248 7.05 -31.91 11.32
N GLN A 249 8.12 -31.18 10.97
CA GLN A 249 8.72 -31.10 9.64
C GLN A 249 7.86 -30.40 8.57
N THR A 250 6.79 -29.73 8.97
CA THR A 250 6.00 -28.87 8.08
C THR A 250 6.48 -27.41 8.15
N SER A 251 5.93 -26.53 7.32
CA SER A 251 6.31 -25.11 7.33
C SER A 251 5.15 -24.18 7.01
N ILE A 252 5.20 -22.98 7.56
CA ILE A 252 4.30 -21.88 7.22
C ILE A 252 5.15 -20.81 6.54
N LEU A 253 4.84 -20.49 5.28
CA LEU A 253 5.57 -19.50 4.49
C LEU A 253 4.71 -18.27 4.22
N PHE A 254 5.32 -17.09 4.32
CA PHE A 254 4.75 -15.77 4.05
C PHE A 254 5.24 -15.24 2.69
N SER A 255 4.31 -14.95 1.80
CA SER A 255 4.55 -14.50 0.44
C SER A 255 3.60 -13.37 0.04
N SER A 256 3.75 -12.85 -1.18
CA SER A 256 2.86 -11.82 -1.72
C SER A 256 1.62 -12.38 -2.41
N GLU A 257 1.66 -13.66 -2.83
CA GLU A 257 0.54 -14.33 -3.50
C GLU A 257 0.79 -15.86 -3.50
N PRO A 258 0.00 -16.67 -2.77
CA PRO A 258 -0.93 -16.25 -1.70
C PRO A 258 -0.17 -15.65 -0.50
N ASP A 259 -0.87 -14.95 0.39
CA ASP A 259 -0.25 -14.28 1.55
C ASP A 259 0.47 -15.28 2.47
N ILE A 260 -0.15 -16.46 2.69
CA ILE A 260 0.44 -17.55 3.49
C ILE A 260 0.27 -18.89 2.76
N SER A 261 1.33 -19.70 2.75
CA SER A 261 1.33 -21.07 2.26
C SER A 261 1.68 -22.05 3.38
N LEU A 262 0.93 -23.15 3.47
CA LEU A 262 1.13 -24.26 4.39
C LEU A 262 1.79 -25.41 3.61
N LEU A 263 3.02 -25.77 4.00
CA LEU A 263 3.80 -26.83 3.35
C LEU A 263 3.85 -28.08 4.22
N ASN A 264 3.58 -29.24 3.64
CA ASN A 264 3.79 -30.51 4.32
C ASN A 264 5.27 -30.92 4.39
N ASN A 265 5.55 -32.08 4.98
CA ASN A 265 6.90 -32.62 5.14
C ASN A 265 7.64 -32.97 3.82
N GLN A 266 6.93 -32.98 2.69
CA GLN A 266 7.52 -33.15 1.36
C GLN A 266 7.75 -31.82 0.63
N GLY A 267 7.48 -30.68 1.30
CA GLY A 267 7.53 -29.35 0.68
C GLY A 267 6.37 -29.07 -0.28
N THR A 268 5.32 -29.90 -0.29
CA THR A 268 4.14 -29.67 -1.11
C THR A 268 3.19 -28.71 -0.40
N THR A 269 2.70 -27.69 -1.13
CA THR A 269 1.63 -26.82 -0.62
C THR A 269 0.35 -27.64 -0.43
N VAL A 270 -0.12 -27.71 0.81
CA VAL A 270 -1.35 -28.40 1.21
C VAL A 270 -2.46 -27.42 1.60
N GLY A 271 -2.08 -26.21 2.01
CA GLY A 271 -3.02 -25.14 2.33
C GLY A 271 -2.51 -23.77 1.94
N VAL A 272 -3.43 -22.85 1.70
CA VAL A 272 -3.14 -21.43 1.43
C VAL A 272 -4.12 -20.54 2.17
N ILE A 273 -3.64 -19.39 2.63
CA ILE A 273 -4.44 -18.39 3.32
C ILE A 273 -4.26 -17.08 2.58
N GLU A 274 -5.38 -16.43 2.26
CA GLU A 274 -5.41 -15.10 1.68
C GLU A 274 -6.13 -14.15 2.64
N ILE A 275 -5.54 -12.97 2.85
CA ILE A 275 -5.96 -12.00 3.86
C ILE A 275 -6.38 -10.70 3.16
N LYS A 276 -7.54 -10.18 3.51
CA LYS A 276 -8.09 -8.92 2.96
C LYS A 276 -8.50 -7.98 4.09
N GLY A 277 -7.56 -7.13 4.50
CA GLY A 277 -7.71 -6.17 5.62
C GLY A 277 -8.63 -4.97 5.37
N GLY A 278 -9.14 -4.79 4.14
CA GLY A 278 -10.02 -3.66 3.82
C GLY A 278 -11.34 -3.70 4.59
N THR A 279 -11.75 -2.58 5.18
CA THR A 279 -13.00 -2.49 5.96
C THR A 279 -14.16 -1.87 5.19
N ASP A 280 -13.91 -1.32 3.99
CA ASP A 280 -14.93 -0.62 3.21
C ASP A 280 -15.86 -1.58 2.43
N PRO A 281 -17.19 -1.51 2.62
CA PRO A 281 -18.13 -2.40 1.93
C PRO A 281 -18.12 -2.30 0.41
N ALA A 282 -17.89 -1.10 -0.17
CA ALA A 282 -17.93 -0.92 -1.62
C ALA A 282 -16.79 -1.68 -2.32
N GLY A 283 -15.62 -1.76 -1.69
CA GLY A 283 -14.49 -2.55 -2.19
C GLY A 283 -14.52 -4.05 -1.84
N ALA A 284 -15.56 -4.56 -1.17
CA ALA A 284 -15.56 -5.94 -0.67
C ALA A 284 -15.59 -6.99 -1.80
N LEU A 285 -16.41 -6.76 -2.84
CA LEU A 285 -16.49 -7.64 -4.01
C LEU A 285 -15.19 -7.71 -4.82
N GLU A 286 -14.53 -6.56 -5.02
CA GLU A 286 -13.24 -6.48 -5.71
C GLU A 286 -12.16 -7.28 -4.96
N ARG A 287 -12.11 -7.14 -3.63
CA ARG A 287 -11.16 -7.85 -2.77
C ARG A 287 -11.39 -9.35 -2.75
N TYR A 288 -12.66 -9.79 -2.73
CA TYR A 288 -13.03 -11.20 -2.90
C TYR A 288 -12.56 -11.72 -4.27
N GLY A 289 -12.79 -10.97 -5.36
CA GLY A 289 -12.33 -11.35 -6.70
C GLY A 289 -10.81 -11.51 -6.80
N ALA A 290 -10.05 -10.60 -6.16
CA ALA A 290 -8.60 -10.71 -6.07
C ALA A 290 -8.15 -11.96 -5.29
N ALA A 291 -8.77 -12.24 -4.15
CA ALA A 291 -8.47 -13.43 -3.36
C ALA A 291 -8.76 -14.73 -4.13
N LYS A 292 -9.90 -14.78 -4.83
CA LYS A 292 -10.27 -15.91 -5.68
C LYS A 292 -9.21 -16.17 -6.76
N LYS A 293 -8.72 -15.12 -7.41
CA LYS A 293 -7.69 -15.24 -8.45
C LYS A 293 -6.39 -15.85 -7.88
N SER A 294 -5.94 -15.39 -6.71
CA SER A 294 -4.79 -15.97 -5.99
C SER A 294 -4.99 -17.47 -5.76
N PHE A 295 -6.18 -17.88 -5.28
CA PHE A 295 -6.50 -19.30 -5.09
C PHE A 295 -6.55 -20.09 -6.41
N GLU A 296 -7.15 -19.56 -7.47
CA GLU A 296 -7.20 -20.22 -8.78
C GLU A 296 -5.81 -20.54 -9.32
N GLU A 297 -4.84 -19.64 -9.15
CA GLU A 297 -3.46 -19.86 -9.57
C GLU A 297 -2.80 -21.03 -8.82
N VAL A 298 -3.10 -21.19 -7.53
CA VAL A 298 -2.62 -22.32 -6.72
C VAL A 298 -3.34 -23.62 -7.09
N PHE A 299 -4.67 -23.59 -7.24
CA PHE A 299 -5.48 -24.76 -7.60
C PHE A 299 -5.10 -25.36 -8.95
N ARG A 300 -4.69 -24.52 -9.93
CA ARG A 300 -4.17 -24.99 -11.23
C ARG A 300 -2.92 -25.87 -11.08
N ARG A 301 -2.14 -25.68 -10.01
CA ARG A 301 -0.92 -26.46 -9.74
C ARG A 301 -1.19 -27.65 -8.83
N ASN A 302 -2.10 -27.50 -7.86
CA ASN A 302 -2.53 -28.57 -6.98
C ASN A 302 -4.01 -28.41 -6.60
N ALA A 303 -4.88 -29.20 -7.24
CA ALA A 303 -6.32 -29.15 -7.03
C ALA A 303 -6.79 -29.65 -5.66
N LYS A 304 -5.89 -30.22 -4.84
CA LYS A 304 -6.19 -30.71 -3.49
C LYS A 304 -5.87 -29.71 -2.38
N VAL A 305 -5.35 -28.53 -2.73
CA VAL A 305 -5.02 -27.50 -1.74
C VAL A 305 -6.28 -27.03 -1.03
N LYS A 306 -6.19 -26.87 0.29
CA LYS A 306 -7.21 -26.21 1.09
C LYS A 306 -6.97 -24.71 1.11
N SER A 307 -8.02 -23.93 1.01
CA SER A 307 -7.96 -22.47 0.89
C SER A 307 -8.77 -21.82 1.99
N ILE A 308 -8.13 -20.87 2.68
CA ILE A 308 -8.74 -20.11 3.76
C ILE A 308 -8.75 -18.64 3.38
N LEU A 309 -9.93 -18.03 3.33
CA LEU A 309 -10.07 -16.58 3.16
C LEU A 309 -10.26 -15.91 4.51
N ILE A 310 -9.43 -14.92 4.84
CA ILE A 310 -9.63 -14.06 6.01
C ILE A 310 -9.93 -12.65 5.53
N ALA A 311 -11.07 -12.09 5.89
CA ALA A 311 -11.47 -10.76 5.43
C ALA A 311 -12.06 -9.89 6.54
N SER A 312 -11.69 -8.60 6.59
CA SER A 312 -12.25 -7.66 7.58
C SER A 312 -13.65 -7.16 7.26
N CYS A 313 -14.13 -7.38 6.04
CA CYS A 313 -15.43 -6.94 5.58
C CYS A 313 -16.02 -7.97 4.61
N ILE A 314 -17.10 -8.61 5.04
CA ILE A 314 -17.84 -9.63 4.29
C ILE A 314 -19.29 -9.13 4.19
N THR A 315 -19.67 -8.56 3.05
CA THR A 315 -21.05 -8.14 2.80
C THR A 315 -21.94 -9.35 2.50
N THR A 316 -23.26 -9.21 2.57
CA THR A 316 -24.22 -10.28 2.25
C THR A 316 -23.99 -10.88 0.86
N GLU A 317 -23.69 -10.04 -0.14
CA GLU A 317 -23.36 -10.49 -1.49
C GLU A 317 -22.03 -11.28 -1.53
N VAL A 318 -20.98 -10.78 -0.85
CA VAL A 318 -19.68 -11.49 -0.78
C VAL A 318 -19.84 -12.84 -0.08
N HIS A 319 -20.57 -12.87 1.03
CA HIS A 319 -20.90 -14.10 1.75
C HIS A 319 -21.59 -15.13 0.84
N THR A 320 -22.62 -14.68 0.10
CA THR A 320 -23.35 -15.54 -0.85
C THR A 320 -22.44 -16.08 -1.95
N ARG A 321 -21.51 -15.27 -2.47
CA ARG A 321 -20.53 -15.74 -3.47
C ARG A 321 -19.54 -16.75 -2.90
N ILE A 322 -19.01 -16.50 -1.70
CA ILE A 322 -18.08 -17.41 -1.04
C ILE A 322 -18.75 -18.78 -0.82
N GLN A 323 -20.00 -18.81 -0.34
CA GLN A 323 -20.73 -20.07 -0.11
C GLN A 323 -20.93 -20.90 -1.38
N ASN A 324 -21.00 -20.23 -2.54
CA ASN A 324 -21.17 -20.89 -3.84
C ASN A 324 -19.84 -21.11 -4.57
N ASP A 325 -18.70 -20.78 -3.96
CA ASP A 325 -17.38 -20.88 -4.58
C ASP A 325 -16.62 -22.13 -4.09
N PRO A 326 -16.51 -23.19 -4.92
CA PRO A 326 -15.84 -24.42 -4.51
C PRO A 326 -14.32 -24.24 -4.33
N ILE A 327 -13.75 -23.13 -4.80
CA ILE A 327 -12.32 -22.82 -4.64
C ILE A 327 -12.02 -22.35 -3.22
N ILE A 328 -13.00 -21.89 -2.44
CA ILE A 328 -12.80 -21.46 -1.05
C ILE A 328 -13.25 -22.56 -0.11
N SER A 329 -12.31 -23.16 0.63
CA SER A 329 -12.64 -24.25 1.56
C SER A 329 -13.29 -23.71 2.83
N THR A 330 -12.78 -22.61 3.36
CA THR A 330 -13.29 -21.96 4.58
C THR A 330 -13.00 -20.47 4.54
N TYR A 331 -13.77 -19.68 5.27
CA TYR A 331 -13.50 -18.25 5.43
C TYR A 331 -13.78 -17.78 6.85
N PHE A 332 -13.09 -16.71 7.27
CA PHE A 332 -13.20 -16.11 8.59
C PHE A 332 -13.26 -14.59 8.50
N ASN A 333 -13.99 -13.96 9.42
CA ASN A 333 -13.94 -12.52 9.60
C ASN A 333 -12.70 -12.15 10.44
N LEU A 334 -11.83 -11.29 9.91
CA LEU A 334 -10.59 -10.90 10.60
C LEU A 334 -10.89 -10.24 11.96
N THR A 335 -11.89 -9.38 12.05
CA THR A 335 -12.21 -8.66 13.29
C THR A 335 -12.66 -9.63 14.38
N GLU A 336 -13.43 -10.64 13.99
CA GLU A 336 -13.93 -11.67 14.92
C GLU A 336 -12.83 -12.65 15.32
N VAL A 337 -11.90 -13.02 14.43
CA VAL A 337 -10.72 -13.85 14.77
C VAL A 337 -9.81 -13.15 15.78
N LEU A 338 -9.80 -11.81 15.81
CA LEU A 338 -8.94 -11.02 16.69
C LEU A 338 -9.60 -10.59 18.00
N SER A 339 -10.88 -10.89 18.22
CA SER A 339 -11.56 -10.51 19.46
C SER A 339 -11.11 -11.38 20.64
N GLU A 340 -11.19 -10.83 21.86
CA GLU A 340 -10.96 -11.58 23.09
C GLU A 340 -11.97 -12.74 23.20
N ASP A 341 -11.50 -13.92 23.67
CA ASP A 341 -12.28 -15.16 23.80
C ASP A 341 -13.01 -15.62 22.52
N SER A 342 -12.41 -15.36 21.35
CA SER A 342 -13.02 -15.68 20.07
C SER A 342 -13.11 -17.19 19.80
N ILE A 343 -14.33 -17.70 19.69
CA ILE A 343 -14.58 -19.06 19.15
C ILE A 343 -14.04 -19.17 17.71
N LEU A 344 -14.08 -18.09 16.94
CA LEU A 344 -13.59 -18.06 15.56
C LEU A 344 -12.07 -18.09 15.48
N TYR A 345 -11.37 -17.56 16.48
CA TYR A 345 -9.93 -17.79 16.64
C TYR A 345 -9.65 -19.28 16.74
N ASP A 346 -10.31 -19.99 17.66
CA ASP A 346 -10.09 -21.42 17.87
C ASP A 346 -10.40 -22.24 16.61
N GLN A 347 -11.50 -21.91 15.92
CA GLN A 347 -11.87 -22.57 14.66
C GLN A 347 -10.86 -22.30 13.55
N PHE A 348 -10.42 -21.05 13.40
CA PHE A 348 -9.40 -20.68 12.41
C PHE A 348 -8.10 -21.45 12.64
N ILE A 349 -7.63 -21.43 13.89
CA ILE A 349 -6.43 -22.15 14.29
C ILE A 349 -6.59 -23.65 14.07
N GLN A 350 -7.70 -24.25 14.51
CA GLN A 350 -7.97 -25.66 14.31
C GLN A 350 -7.94 -26.05 12.83
N GLU A 351 -8.52 -25.24 11.95
CA GLU A 351 -8.50 -25.47 10.50
C GLU A 351 -7.09 -25.38 9.92
N VAL A 352 -6.30 -24.36 10.29
CA VAL A 352 -4.91 -24.24 9.82
C VAL A 352 -4.07 -25.45 10.20
N PHE A 353 -4.18 -25.91 11.45
CA PHE A 353 -3.39 -27.04 11.91
C PHE A 353 -3.94 -28.39 11.43
N SER A 354 -5.24 -28.53 11.19
CA SER A 354 -5.81 -29.75 10.57
C SER A 354 -5.29 -29.99 9.16
N ILE A 355 -4.90 -28.93 8.44
CA ILE A 355 -4.29 -29.00 7.11
C ILE A 355 -2.79 -29.39 7.18
N LEU A 356 -2.11 -29.03 8.27
CA LEU A 356 -0.69 -29.30 8.48
C LEU A 356 -0.40 -30.70 9.07
N TYR A 357 -1.41 -31.39 9.58
CA TYR A 357 -1.34 -32.76 10.10
C TYR A 357 -1.96 -33.75 9.12
#